data_AF-A0A2G9NS06-F1
#
_entry.id   AF-A0A2G9NS06-F1
#
_cell.length_a   1.000
_cell.length_b   1.000
_cell.length_c   1.000
_cell.angle_alpha   90.00
_cell.angle_beta   90.00
_cell.angle_gamma   90.00
#
_symmetry.space_group_name_H-M   'P 1'
#
loop_
_entity.id
_entity.type
_entity.pdbx_description
1 polymer ?
#
loop_
_entity_poly.entity_id
_entity_poly.type
_entity_poly.pdbx_seq_one_letter_code
_entity_poly.pdbx_strand_id
1 'polypeptide(L)'
;MNKVKIERKLRRKTDPSLVSTIITSKKNPAWIKISHIISGPRRRKIALNLDEISAQCKDGESVLVPGKVLGTGNLDKKLKIVALHFSESAREKLKKSKIEMLHIDEEMKKNPHAKDIKILTERK
;
A
#
# COMPACT_ATOMS: atom_id res chain seq x y z
N MET A 1 17.76 6.90 0.62
CA MET A 1 17.52 8.36 0.43
C MET A 1 17.32 9.01 1.80
N ASN A 2 17.84 10.21 2.04
CA ASN A 2 17.95 10.79 3.38
C ASN A 2 16.61 11.38 3.92
N LYS A 3 16.39 11.36 5.25
CA LYS A 3 15.14 11.81 5.94
C LYS A 3 14.71 13.23 5.52
N VAL A 4 15.67 14.10 5.23
CA VAL A 4 15.49 15.48 4.75
C VAL A 4 14.72 15.56 3.43
N LYS A 5 14.97 14.63 2.49
CA LYS A 5 14.29 14.64 1.18
C LYS A 5 12.81 14.26 1.28
N ILE A 6 12.42 13.46 2.28
CA ILE A 6 11.00 13.11 2.54
C ILE A 6 10.26 14.36 3.02
N GLU A 7 10.88 15.13 3.91
CA GLU A 7 10.30 16.35 4.49
C GLU A 7 10.06 17.43 3.43
N ARG A 8 11.01 17.62 2.52
CA ARG A 8 10.84 18.54 1.38
C ARG A 8 9.68 18.14 0.46
N LYS A 9 9.40 16.84 0.33
CA LYS A 9 8.26 16.34 -0.45
C LYS A 9 6.94 16.49 0.30
N LEU A 10 6.95 16.34 1.62
CA LEU A 10 5.77 16.49 2.49
C LEU A 10 5.17 17.89 2.37
N ARG A 11 6.02 18.93 2.32
CA ARG A 11 5.59 20.33 2.12
C ARG A 11 4.78 20.58 0.84
N ARG A 12 4.87 19.69 -0.15
CA ARG A 12 4.15 19.79 -1.43
C ARG A 12 2.84 18.99 -1.47
N LYS A 13 2.51 18.28 -0.38
CA LYS A 13 1.32 17.44 -0.31
C LYS A 13 0.21 18.18 0.43
N THR A 14 -0.93 18.30 -0.23
CA THR A 14 -2.10 18.99 0.31
C THR A 14 -3.03 18.06 1.09
N ASP A 15 -2.91 16.74 0.88
CA ASP A 15 -3.79 15.74 1.49
C ASP A 15 -3.37 15.44 2.95
N PRO A 16 -4.21 15.79 3.96
CA PRO A 16 -3.86 15.62 5.37
C PRO A 16 -3.74 14.17 5.80
N SER A 17 -4.55 13.28 5.22
CA SER A 17 -4.53 11.84 5.53
C SER A 17 -3.23 11.20 5.06
N LEU A 18 -2.77 11.57 3.87
CA LEU A 18 -1.49 11.11 3.34
C LEU A 18 -0.31 11.60 4.20
N VAL A 19 -0.38 12.85 4.66
CA VAL A 19 0.70 13.48 5.43
C VAL A 19 0.86 12.78 6.79
N SER A 20 -0.24 12.46 7.48
CA SER A 20 -0.19 11.75 8.76
C SER A 20 0.36 10.32 8.61
N THR A 21 -0.03 9.60 7.56
CA THR A 21 0.53 8.28 7.21
C THR A 21 2.05 8.36 7.03
N ILE A 22 2.54 9.35 6.28
CA ILE A 22 3.98 9.51 6.00
C ILE A 22 4.76 9.84 7.28
N ILE A 23 4.23 10.70 8.14
CA ILE A 23 4.87 11.07 9.42
C ILE A 23 4.98 9.83 10.32
N THR A 24 3.91 9.05 10.42
CA THR A 24 3.88 7.80 11.21
C THR A 24 4.88 6.79 10.66
N SER A 25 4.90 6.62 9.32
CA SER A 25 5.85 5.73 8.64
C SER A 25 7.30 6.15 8.84
N LYS A 26 7.59 7.47 8.86
CA LYS A 26 8.96 8.01 9.02
C LYS A 26 9.57 7.64 10.37
N LYS A 27 8.75 7.46 11.41
CA LYS A 27 9.22 7.10 12.76
C LYS A 27 9.73 5.66 12.84
N ASN A 28 9.30 4.79 11.92
CA ASN A 28 9.56 3.36 12.04
C ASN A 28 10.52 2.85 10.94
N PRO A 29 11.70 2.30 11.28
CA PRO A 29 12.72 1.91 10.30
C PRO A 29 12.23 0.90 9.25
N ALA A 30 11.35 -0.02 9.62
CA ALA A 30 10.78 -1.01 8.71
C ALA A 30 9.91 -0.35 7.60
N TRP A 31 9.21 0.72 7.95
CA TRP A 31 8.30 1.45 7.08
C TRP A 31 8.95 2.60 6.32
N ILE A 32 10.25 2.89 6.57
CA ILE A 32 10.97 3.95 5.85
C ILE A 32 10.93 3.72 4.34
N LYS A 33 11.10 2.48 3.86
CA LYS A 33 11.01 2.14 2.43
C LYS A 33 9.64 2.48 1.83
N ILE A 34 8.57 2.20 2.56
CA ILE A 34 7.19 2.46 2.13
C ILE A 34 6.90 3.96 2.15
N SER A 35 7.29 4.65 3.22
CA SER A 35 7.20 6.11 3.36
C SER A 35 7.87 6.82 2.18
N HIS A 36 8.98 6.26 1.71
CA HIS A 36 9.74 6.80 0.60
C HIS A 36 8.94 6.77 -0.70
N ILE A 37 8.31 5.64 -1.00
CA ILE A 37 7.52 5.42 -2.21
C ILE A 37 6.27 6.32 -2.17
N ILE A 38 5.56 6.34 -1.04
CA ILE A 38 4.33 7.14 -0.86
C ILE A 38 4.62 8.65 -0.93
N SER A 39 5.75 9.08 -0.37
CA SER A 39 6.20 10.49 -0.45
C SER A 39 6.49 10.93 -1.88
N GLY A 40 6.64 9.98 -2.82
CA GLY A 40 6.92 10.23 -4.22
C GLY A 40 5.91 11.15 -4.94
N PRO A 41 6.31 11.71 -6.10
CA PRO A 41 5.37 12.38 -7.00
C PRO A 41 4.24 11.46 -7.43
N ARG A 42 3.05 12.02 -7.72
CA ARG A 42 1.86 11.24 -8.09
C ARG A 42 2.11 10.35 -9.33
N ARG A 43 2.89 10.83 -10.31
CA ARG A 43 3.31 10.08 -11.50
C ARG A 43 4.15 8.82 -11.24
N ARG A 44 4.77 8.69 -10.06
CA ARG A 44 5.55 7.51 -9.66
C ARG A 44 4.75 6.57 -8.74
N LYS A 45 3.54 6.96 -8.34
CA LYS A 45 2.68 6.07 -7.56
C LYS A 45 2.11 5.02 -8.48
N ILE A 46 2.24 3.76 -8.07
CA ILE A 46 1.74 2.63 -8.84
C ILE A 46 0.25 2.49 -8.60
N ALA A 47 -0.46 2.06 -9.64
CA ALA A 47 -1.80 1.51 -9.51
C ALA A 47 -1.76 0.07 -10.00
N LEU A 48 -2.11 -0.89 -9.13
CA LEU A 48 -2.12 -2.32 -9.43
C LEU A 48 -3.54 -2.84 -9.57
N ASN A 49 -3.73 -3.76 -10.51
CA ASN A 49 -4.99 -4.48 -10.69
C ASN A 49 -5.04 -5.72 -9.78
N LEU A 50 -6.25 -6.27 -9.56
CA LEU A 50 -6.42 -7.50 -8.79
C LEU A 50 -5.72 -8.68 -9.45
N ASP A 51 -5.74 -8.76 -10.78
CA ASP A 51 -5.05 -9.82 -11.55
C ASP A 51 -3.53 -9.79 -11.32
N GLU A 52 -2.93 -8.60 -11.36
CA GLU A 52 -1.48 -8.42 -11.14
C GLU A 52 -1.08 -8.86 -9.73
N ILE A 53 -1.91 -8.53 -8.73
CA ILE A 53 -1.72 -8.97 -7.34
C ILE A 53 -1.85 -10.48 -7.25
N SER A 54 -2.89 -11.06 -7.87
CA SER A 54 -3.13 -12.51 -7.88
C SER A 54 -1.96 -13.28 -8.52
N ALA A 55 -1.39 -12.76 -9.60
CA ALA A 55 -0.26 -13.39 -10.30
C ALA A 55 1.03 -13.37 -9.47
N GLN A 56 1.27 -12.31 -8.70
CA GLN A 56 2.51 -12.13 -7.95
C GLN A 56 2.46 -12.74 -6.54
N CYS A 57 1.27 -13.03 -6.01
CA CYS A 57 1.06 -13.46 -4.63
C CYS A 57 0.58 -14.91 -4.53
N LYS A 58 0.92 -15.55 -3.41
CA LYS A 58 0.44 -16.89 -3.06
C LYS A 58 -0.66 -16.80 -2.00
N ASP A 59 -1.43 -17.87 -1.85
CA ASP A 59 -2.41 -18.00 -0.77
C ASP A 59 -1.73 -17.87 0.60
N GLY A 60 -2.36 -17.12 1.50
CA GLY A 60 -1.88 -16.86 2.86
C GLY A 60 -0.85 -15.73 3.00
N GLU A 61 -0.41 -15.10 1.90
CA GLU A 61 0.57 -14.00 1.97
C GLU A 61 -0.07 -12.66 2.34
N SER A 62 0.70 -11.78 2.99
CA SER A 62 0.34 -10.36 3.20
C SER A 62 1.03 -9.49 2.15
N VAL A 63 0.22 -8.73 1.42
CA VAL A 63 0.65 -7.94 0.26
C VAL A 63 0.48 -6.47 0.56
N LEU A 64 1.52 -5.68 0.30
CA LEU A 64 1.46 -4.23 0.47
C LEU A 64 1.69 -3.49 -0.83
N VAL A 65 0.72 -2.66 -1.18
CA VAL A 65 0.72 -1.82 -2.38
C VAL A 65 0.88 -0.36 -1.93
N PRO A 66 2.03 0.29 -2.14
CA PRO A 66 2.30 1.67 -1.73
C PRO A 66 1.59 2.73 -2.61
N GLY A 67 0.45 2.37 -3.20
CA GLY A 67 -0.29 3.12 -4.20
C GLY A 67 -1.78 2.78 -4.20
N LYS A 68 -2.41 2.82 -5.39
CA LYS A 68 -3.84 2.56 -5.55
C LYS A 68 -4.07 1.12 -6.00
N VAL A 69 -5.03 0.43 -5.42
CA VAL A 69 -5.52 -0.87 -5.91
C VAL A 69 -6.77 -0.63 -6.75
N LEU A 70 -6.78 -1.20 -7.95
CA LEU A 70 -7.86 -1.15 -8.93
C LEU A 70 -8.58 -2.49 -8.97
N GLY A 71 -9.87 -2.45 -9.28
CA GLY A 71 -10.76 -3.63 -9.27
C GLY A 71 -10.81 -4.40 -10.57
N THR A 72 -9.89 -4.18 -11.52
CA THR A 72 -9.85 -4.96 -12.76
C THR A 72 -9.32 -6.35 -12.44
N GLY A 73 -10.03 -7.39 -12.89
CA GLY A 73 -9.62 -8.77 -12.67
C GLY A 73 -10.34 -9.55 -11.59
N ASN A 74 -9.91 -10.79 -11.39
CA ASN A 74 -10.40 -11.69 -10.36
C ASN A 74 -9.30 -12.05 -9.35
N LEU A 75 -9.73 -12.16 -8.09
CA LEU A 75 -8.87 -12.53 -6.98
C LEU A 75 -9.49 -13.77 -6.31
N ASP A 76 -9.00 -14.94 -6.71
CA ASP A 76 -9.45 -16.25 -6.22
C ASP A 76 -8.65 -16.76 -5.01
N LYS A 77 -7.65 -15.98 -4.57
CA LYS A 77 -6.73 -16.36 -3.49
C LYS A 77 -7.13 -15.71 -2.17
N LYS A 78 -7.00 -16.45 -1.07
CA LYS A 78 -7.14 -15.93 0.29
C LYS A 78 -5.81 -15.30 0.71
N LEU A 79 -5.73 -13.99 0.63
CA LEU A 79 -4.57 -13.23 1.04
C LEU A 79 -4.99 -11.95 1.74
N LYS A 80 -4.03 -11.19 2.25
CA LYS A 80 -4.28 -9.93 2.93
C LYS A 80 -3.71 -8.78 2.09
N ILE A 81 -4.54 -7.81 1.70
CA ILE A 81 -4.11 -6.67 0.88
C ILE A 81 -4.08 -5.41 1.72
N VAL A 82 -2.92 -4.77 1.76
CA VAL A 82 -2.68 -3.49 2.40
C VAL A 82 -2.42 -2.45 1.31
N ALA A 83 -3.19 -1.37 1.26
CA ALA A 83 -2.96 -0.32 0.27
C ALA A 83 -3.17 1.09 0.83
N LEU A 84 -2.68 2.09 0.08
CA LEU A 84 -2.93 3.50 0.39
C LEU A 84 -4.39 3.85 0.08
N HIS A 85 -4.85 3.46 -1.12
CA HIS A 85 -6.22 3.68 -1.56
C HIS A 85 -6.73 2.47 -2.34
N PHE A 86 -8.03 2.21 -2.21
CA PHE A 86 -8.75 1.22 -3.00
C PHE A 86 -9.74 1.94 -3.93
N SER A 87 -9.91 1.44 -5.15
CA SER A 87 -11.06 1.84 -5.97
C SER A 87 -12.34 1.24 -5.40
N GLU A 88 -13.48 1.87 -5.70
CA GLU A 88 -14.79 1.38 -5.28
C GLU A 88 -15.04 -0.06 -5.76
N SER A 89 -14.78 -0.30 -7.05
CA SER A 89 -14.88 -1.65 -7.64
C SER A 89 -13.95 -2.67 -6.99
N ALA A 90 -12.75 -2.25 -6.55
CA ALA A 90 -11.84 -3.14 -5.83
C ALA A 90 -12.42 -3.49 -4.47
N ARG A 91 -12.93 -2.49 -3.74
CA ARG A 91 -13.53 -2.67 -2.42
C ARG A 91 -14.71 -3.64 -2.45
N GLU A 92 -15.56 -3.55 -3.48
CA GLU A 92 -16.67 -4.47 -3.67
C GLU A 92 -16.20 -5.90 -3.93
N LYS A 93 -15.24 -6.09 -4.84
CA LYS A 93 -14.69 -7.41 -5.14
C LYS A 93 -14.00 -8.05 -3.94
N LEU A 94 -13.20 -7.27 -3.20
CA LEU A 94 -12.52 -7.75 -2.00
C LEU A 94 -13.51 -8.19 -0.91
N LYS A 95 -14.60 -7.43 -0.72
CA LYS A 95 -15.69 -7.82 0.18
C LYS A 95 -16.38 -9.10 -0.29
N LYS A 96 -16.65 -9.25 -1.60
CA LYS A 96 -17.27 -10.46 -2.17
C LYS A 96 -16.38 -11.69 -1.99
N SER A 97 -15.08 -11.56 -2.23
CA SER A 97 -14.11 -12.65 -2.06
C SER A 97 -13.74 -12.94 -0.59
N LYS A 98 -14.32 -12.22 0.39
CA LYS A 98 -13.99 -12.32 1.83
C LYS A 98 -12.48 -12.17 2.10
N ILE A 99 -11.85 -11.28 1.35
CA ILE A 99 -10.41 -11.00 1.44
C ILE A 99 -10.20 -9.86 2.42
N GLU A 100 -9.19 -10.00 3.28
CA GLU A 100 -8.84 -8.93 4.22
C GLU A 100 -8.21 -7.75 3.48
N MET A 101 -8.90 -6.61 3.50
CA MET A 101 -8.36 -5.34 3.04
C MET A 101 -8.04 -4.46 4.23
N LEU A 102 -6.83 -3.91 4.27
CA LEU A 102 -6.40 -2.96 5.29
C LEU A 102 -5.78 -1.72 4.64
N HIS A 103 -5.88 -0.62 5.36
CA HIS A 103 -5.12 0.57 5.00
C HIS A 103 -3.71 0.51 5.59
N ILE A 104 -2.77 1.18 4.92
CA ILE A 104 -1.40 1.32 5.41
C ILE A 104 -1.34 1.88 6.84
N ASP A 105 -2.27 2.78 7.20
CA ASP A 105 -2.40 3.32 8.55
C ASP A 105 -2.78 2.27 9.59
N GLU A 106 -3.66 1.33 9.23
CA GLU A 106 -4.11 0.26 10.11
C GLU A 106 -3.04 -0.81 10.26
N GLU A 107 -2.36 -1.16 9.17
CA GLU A 107 -1.26 -2.12 9.19
C GLU A 107 -0.09 -1.61 10.03
N MET A 108 0.22 -0.30 9.97
CA MET A 108 1.24 0.29 10.84
C MET A 108 0.90 0.21 12.34
N LYS A 109 -0.38 0.29 12.70
CA LYS A 109 -0.83 0.13 14.09
C LYS A 109 -0.75 -1.33 14.53
N LYS A 110 -1.12 -2.27 13.66
CA LYS A 110 -1.12 -3.72 13.98
C LYS A 110 0.27 -4.35 13.94
N ASN A 111 1.10 -3.97 12.98
CA ASN A 111 2.42 -4.56 12.74
C ASN A 111 3.48 -3.46 12.52
N PRO A 112 4.00 -2.85 13.60
CA PRO A 112 5.06 -1.85 13.49
C PRO A 112 6.33 -2.42 12.85
N HIS A 113 6.58 -3.73 12.89
CA HIS A 113 7.81 -4.30 12.34
C HIS A 113 7.74 -4.67 10.85
N ALA A 114 6.56 -4.57 10.22
CA ALA A 114 6.35 -4.98 8.82
C ALA A 114 6.92 -6.37 8.51
N LYS A 115 6.82 -7.31 9.47
CA LYS A 115 7.25 -8.70 9.26
C LYS A 115 6.29 -9.40 8.30
N ASP A 116 6.85 -10.16 7.36
CA ASP A 116 6.13 -11.00 6.38
C ASP A 116 5.22 -10.24 5.41
N ILE A 117 5.57 -9.00 5.08
CA ILE A 117 4.86 -8.19 4.09
C ILE A 117 5.62 -8.17 2.75
N LYS A 118 4.94 -8.61 1.70
CA LYS A 118 5.43 -8.56 0.32
C LYS A 118 5.05 -7.22 -0.32
N ILE A 119 6.05 -6.38 -0.57
CA ILE A 119 5.83 -5.05 -1.16
C ILE A 119 5.81 -5.18 -2.68
N LEU A 120 4.68 -4.84 -3.30
CA LEU A 120 4.55 -4.83 -4.76
C LEU A 120 4.83 -3.44 -5.31
N THR A 121 5.88 -3.33 -6.11
CA THR A 121 6.34 -2.06 -6.69
C THR A 121 6.32 -2.02 -8.21
N GLU A 122 5.97 -3.10 -8.87
CA GLU A 122 6.06 -3.24 -10.33
C GLU A 122 4.81 -3.89 -10.90
N ARG A 123 4.39 -3.43 -12.08
CA ARG A 123 3.41 -4.13 -12.91
C ARG A 123 4.14 -5.24 -13.66
N LYS A 124 3.56 -6.44 -13.69
CA LYS A 124 3.99 -7.53 -14.56
C LYS A 124 2.90 -7.83 -15.55
#